data_AF-K4QU98-F1
#
_entry.id   AF-K4QU98-F1
#
_cell.length_a   1.000
_cell.length_b   1.000
_cell.length_c   1.000
_cell.angle_alpha   90.00
_cell.angle_beta   90.00
_cell.angle_gamma   90.00
#
_symmetry.space_group_name_H-M   'P 1'
#
loop_
_entity.id
_entity.type
_entity.pdbx_description
1 polymer ?
#
loop_
_entity_poly.entity_id
_entity_poly.type
_entity_poly.pdbx_seq_one_letter_code
_entity_poly.pdbx_strand_id
1 'polypeptide(L)'
;MLAQASPWYVHALKRTMASPAAPLPVPGRMEWTTRPHSGPGAEILGPDLCRKRLLELGCGPGHNAAHLATRHGAQVTGVDLVGLQVRRARSH
;
A
#
# COMPACT_ATOMS: atom_id res chain seq x y z
N MET A 1 -20.91 1.95 6.06
CA MET A 1 -21.71 0.84 5.49
C MET A 1 -21.48 0.65 3.98
N LEU A 2 -21.35 1.72 3.18
CA LEU A 2 -21.11 1.64 1.72
C LEU A 2 -19.85 0.84 1.30
N ALA A 3 -18.77 0.90 2.08
CA ALA A 3 -17.52 0.25 1.70
C ALA A 3 -17.60 -1.28 1.60
N GLN A 4 -18.44 -1.95 2.41
CA GLN A 4 -18.53 -3.41 2.47
C GLN A 4 -19.22 -4.03 1.24
N ALA A 5 -20.09 -3.27 0.55
CA ALA A 5 -20.73 -3.73 -0.69
C ALA A 5 -19.91 -3.39 -1.95
N SER A 6 -18.74 -2.76 -1.81
CA SER A 6 -17.94 -2.33 -2.95
C SER A 6 -17.17 -3.49 -3.60
N PRO A 7 -16.91 -3.43 -4.92
CA PRO A 7 -15.99 -4.36 -5.59
C PRO A 7 -14.61 -4.43 -4.93
N TRP A 8 -14.15 -3.32 -4.34
CA TRP A 8 -12.88 -3.24 -3.62
C TRP A 8 -12.87 -4.05 -2.32
N TYR A 9 -14.00 -4.12 -1.61
CA TYR A 9 -14.12 -4.96 -0.42
C TYR A 9 -14.10 -6.45 -0.78
N VAL A 10 -14.81 -6.86 -1.84
CA VAL A 10 -14.76 -8.23 -2.35
C VAL A 10 -13.34 -8.61 -2.79
N HIS A 11 -12.63 -7.71 -3.48
CA HIS A 11 -11.23 -7.90 -3.85
C HIS A 11 -10.33 -8.09 -2.62
N ALA A 12 -10.47 -7.23 -1.60
CA ALA A 12 -9.70 -7.31 -0.37
C ALA A 12 -9.94 -8.64 0.37
N LEU A 13 -11.20 -9.07 0.48
CA LEU A 13 -11.56 -10.35 1.11
C LEU A 13 -10.87 -11.52 0.41
N LYS A 14 -10.97 -11.60 -0.92
CA LYS A 14 -10.31 -12.66 -1.70
C LYS A 14 -8.81 -12.70 -1.46
N ARG A 15 -8.16 -11.52 -1.44
CA ARG A 15 -6.70 -11.42 -1.23
C ARG A 15 -6.28 -11.81 0.19
N THR A 16 -7.03 -11.41 1.20
CA THR A 16 -6.74 -11.76 2.59
C THR A 16 -6.95 -13.25 2.87
N MET A 17 -7.93 -13.89 2.23
CA MET A 17 -8.15 -15.33 2.36
C MET A 17 -7.02 -16.15 1.70
N ALA A 18 -6.46 -15.67 0.58
CA ALA A 18 -5.39 -16.35 -0.13
C ALA A 18 -4.01 -16.28 0.57
N SER A 19 -3.81 -15.33 1.49
CA SER A 19 -2.55 -15.19 2.24
C SER A 19 -2.80 -14.71 3.67
N PRO A 20 -3.03 -15.64 4.60
CA PRO A 20 -3.31 -15.31 5.99
C PRO A 20 -2.12 -14.61 6.67
N ALA A 21 -2.45 -13.57 7.44
CA ALA A 21 -1.76 -12.84 8.51
C ALA A 21 -0.23 -12.54 8.52
N ALA A 22 0.63 -13.24 7.80
CA ALA A 22 2.08 -13.06 7.94
C ALA A 22 2.56 -11.69 7.41
N PRO A 23 3.55 -11.05 8.07
CA PRO A 23 4.27 -9.89 7.55
C PRO A 23 4.62 -10.01 6.07
N LEU A 24 4.03 -9.12 5.26
CA LEU A 24 4.42 -9.01 3.87
C LEU A 24 5.79 -8.33 3.81
N PRO A 25 6.74 -8.87 3.04
CA PRO A 25 8.06 -8.26 2.91
C PRO A 25 7.92 -6.87 2.27
N VAL A 26 8.75 -5.93 2.73
CA VAL A 26 8.81 -4.59 2.14
C VAL A 26 9.26 -4.71 0.67
N PRO A 27 8.45 -4.25 -0.30
CA PRO A 27 8.81 -4.33 -1.71
C PRO A 27 10.12 -3.61 -2.03
N GLY A 28 10.86 -4.14 -3.02
CA GLY A 28 12.09 -3.53 -3.52
C GLY A 28 11.87 -2.26 -4.34
N ARG A 29 10.65 -2.06 -4.88
CA ARG A 29 10.26 -0.90 -5.68
C ARG A 29 8.78 -0.58 -5.49
N MET A 30 8.36 0.60 -5.95
CA MET A 30 6.94 0.95 -6.06
C MET A 30 6.25 0.16 -7.17
N GLU A 31 5.03 -0.33 -6.91
CA GLU A 31 4.17 -0.97 -7.91
C GLU A 31 2.94 -0.10 -8.17
N TRP A 32 2.78 0.34 -9.42
CA TRP A 32 1.72 1.28 -9.82
C TRP A 32 0.49 0.59 -10.39
N THR A 33 0.61 -0.67 -10.79
CA THR A 33 -0.47 -1.41 -11.45
C THR A 33 -0.55 -2.82 -10.89
N THR A 34 -1.54 -3.58 -11.35
CA THR A 34 -1.64 -5.02 -11.03
C THR A 34 -0.62 -5.87 -11.79
N ARG A 35 0.13 -5.30 -12.76
CA ARG A 35 1.24 -5.96 -13.44
C ARG A 35 2.55 -5.61 -12.73
N PRO A 36 3.32 -6.59 -12.25
CA PRO A 36 4.61 -6.35 -11.61
C PRO A 36 5.56 -5.56 -12.51
N HIS A 37 6.36 -4.70 -11.89
CA HIS A 37 7.41 -3.90 -12.53
C HIS A 37 6.88 -2.84 -13.51
N SER A 38 5.58 -2.54 -13.49
CA SER A 38 4.98 -1.53 -14.35
C SER A 38 4.91 -0.17 -13.66
N GLY A 39 5.33 0.87 -14.37
CA GLY A 39 5.38 2.25 -13.89
C GLY A 39 6.74 2.64 -13.30
N PRO A 40 6.92 3.94 -13.00
CA PRO A 40 8.17 4.47 -12.44
C PRO A 40 8.45 3.93 -11.04
N GLY A 41 9.65 4.13 -10.52
CA GLY A 41 9.93 4.00 -9.10
C GLY A 41 9.57 5.27 -8.31
N ALA A 42 10.17 5.42 -7.13
CA ALA A 42 9.92 6.57 -6.26
C ALA A 42 10.51 7.88 -6.81
N GLU A 43 11.40 7.83 -7.80
CA GLU A 43 12.03 8.98 -8.43
C GLU A 43 11.03 9.98 -9.02
N ILE A 44 9.83 9.53 -9.40
CA ILE A 44 8.78 10.42 -9.91
C ILE A 44 8.21 11.36 -8.83
N LEU A 45 8.40 11.02 -7.55
CA LEU A 45 7.95 11.83 -6.42
C LEU A 45 8.96 12.91 -6.03
N GLY A 46 10.16 12.88 -6.62
CA GLY A 46 11.23 13.83 -6.38
C GLY A 46 12.55 13.16 -5.96
N PRO A 47 13.64 13.94 -5.89
CA PRO A 47 14.99 13.40 -5.70
C PRO A 47 15.32 12.97 -4.25
N ASP A 48 14.61 13.52 -3.25
CA ASP A 48 14.78 13.16 -1.83
C ASP A 48 13.43 13.17 -1.11
N LEU A 49 13.05 12.01 -0.59
CA LEU A 49 11.80 11.79 0.14
C LEU A 49 12.01 11.67 1.65
N CYS A 50 13.26 11.76 2.13
CA CYS A 50 13.57 11.61 3.54
C CYS A 50 12.82 12.67 4.36
N ARG A 51 12.06 12.22 5.36
CA ARG A 51 11.19 13.04 6.23
C ARG A 51 10.11 13.83 5.50
N LYS A 52 9.91 13.64 4.19
CA LYS A 52 8.79 14.23 3.45
C LYS A 52 7.49 13.54 3.83
N ARG A 53 6.40 14.30 3.84
CA ARG A 53 5.06 13.79 4.14
C ARG A 53 4.40 13.37 2.84
N LEU A 54 4.04 12.09 2.73
CA LEU A 54 3.39 11.52 1.56
C LEU A 54 2.01 10.99 1.94
N LEU A 55 1.06 11.13 1.03
CA LEU A 55 -0.29 10.58 1.16
C LEU A 55 -0.49 9.53 0.06
N GLU A 56 -0.77 8.29 0.46
CA GLU A 56 -1.12 7.22 -0.46
C GLU A 56 -2.65 6.99 -0.45
N LEU A 57 -3.28 7.30 -1.59
CA LEU A 57 -4.71 7.11 -1.79
C LEU A 57 -4.99 5.72 -2.37
N GLY A 58 -5.81 4.93 -1.67
CA GLY A 58 -6.02 3.52 -2.01
C GLY A 58 -4.81 2.66 -1.65
N CYS A 59 -4.27 2.83 -0.45
CA CYS A 59 -3.01 2.19 -0.04
C CYS A 59 -3.07 0.65 0.03
N GLY A 60 -4.27 0.06 -0.01
CA GLY A 60 -4.44 -1.38 0.08
C GLY A 60 -3.77 -1.93 1.35
N PRO A 61 -2.99 -3.03 1.25
CA PRO A 61 -2.28 -3.59 2.39
C PRO A 61 -1.00 -2.82 2.75
N GLY A 62 -0.76 -1.62 2.20
CA GLY A 62 0.34 -0.73 2.58
C GLY A 62 1.68 -0.99 1.91
N HIS A 63 1.73 -1.70 0.79
CA HIS A 63 3.01 -2.08 0.14
C HIS A 63 3.87 -0.88 -0.30
N ASN A 64 3.30 0.09 -1.02
CA ASN A 64 4.10 1.25 -1.47
C ASN A 64 4.40 2.17 -0.27
N ALA A 65 3.47 2.36 0.65
CA ALA A 65 3.73 3.06 1.90
C ALA A 65 4.91 2.47 2.67
N ALA A 66 4.97 1.15 2.82
CA ALA A 66 6.09 0.46 3.46
C ALA A 66 7.40 0.64 2.68
N HIS A 67 7.35 0.56 1.34
CA HIS A 67 8.52 0.82 0.48
C HIS A 67 9.04 2.25 0.69
N LEU A 68 8.18 3.26 0.61
CA LEU A 68 8.51 4.67 0.75
C LEU A 68 9.03 5.00 2.16
N ALA A 69 8.39 4.49 3.21
CA ALA A 69 8.83 4.71 4.58
C ALA A 69 10.18 4.05 4.87
N THR A 70 10.34 2.77 4.49
CA THR A 70 11.52 1.98 4.87
C THR A 70 12.73 2.26 4.00
N ARG A 71 12.53 2.42 2.68
CA ARG A 71 13.64 2.57 1.71
C ARG A 71 14.01 4.03 1.47
N HIS A 72 13.07 4.97 1.66
CA HIS A 72 13.29 6.39 1.37
C HIS A 72 13.14 7.29 2.60
N GLY A 73 12.82 6.75 3.77
CA GLY A 73 12.69 7.52 5.02
C GLY A 73 11.51 8.50 5.02
N ALA A 74 10.51 8.28 4.16
CA ALA A 74 9.34 9.15 4.05
C ALA A 74 8.35 8.93 5.22
N GLN A 75 7.59 9.96 5.56
CA GLN A 75 6.47 9.89 6.49
C GLN A 75 5.18 9.68 5.69
N VAL A 76 4.76 8.42 5.56
CA VAL A 76 3.62 8.06 4.71
C VAL A 76 2.34 7.92 5.53
N THR A 77 1.28 8.59 5.10
CA THR A 77 -0.10 8.33 5.55
C THR A 77 -0.83 7.55 4.47
N GLY A 78 -1.25 6.32 4.78
CA GLY A 78 -2.08 5.51 3.89
C GLY A 78 -3.56 5.73 4.17
N VAL A 79 -4.35 5.96 3.11
CA VAL A 79 -5.81 6.06 3.18
C VAL A 79 -6.41 5.01 2.26
N ASP A 80 -7.36 4.24 2.77
CA ASP A 80 -8.13 3.29 1.97
C ASP A 80 -9.58 3.26 2.45
N LEU A 81 -10.51 3.13 1.50
CA LEU A 81 -11.94 3.05 1.78
C LEU A 81 -12.32 1.69 2.40
N VAL A 82 -11.52 0.66 2.16
CA VAL A 82 -11.73 -0.71 2.61
C VAL A 82 -11.01 -0.92 3.95
N GLY A 83 -11.74 -0.90 5.05
CA GLY A 83 -11.16 -1.08 6.38
C GLY A 83 -10.39 -2.40 6.59
N LEU A 84 -10.66 -3.45 5.81
CA LEU A 84 -9.87 -4.69 5.83
C LEU A 84 -8.43 -4.45 5.35
N GLN A 85 -8.25 -3.62 4.33
CA GLN A 85 -6.95 -3.25 3.80
C GLN A 85 -6.16 -2.42 4.81
N VAL A 86 -6.81 -1.42 5.43
CA VAL A 86 -6.19 -0.62 6.51
C VAL A 86 -5.76 -1.49 7.68
N ARG A 87 -6.60 -2.44 8.11
CA ARG A 87 -6.21 -3.40 9.16
C ARG A 87 -5.00 -4.24 8.75
N ARG A 88 -4.93 -4.67 7.50
CA ARG A 88 -3.78 -5.43 6.99
C ARG A 88 -2.52 -4.58 6.95
N ALA A 89 -2.60 -3.35 6.46
CA ALA A 89 -1.47 -2.42 6.42
C ALA A 89 -0.89 -2.13 7.80
N ARG A 90 -1.73 -2.09 8.85
CA ARG A 90 -1.29 -1.89 10.24
C ARG A 90 -0.69 -3.12 10.93
N SER A 91 -0.83 -4.30 10.33
CA SER A 91 -0.35 -5.54 10.93
C SER A 91 1.13 -5.83 10.63
N HIS A 92 1.82 -4.92 9.94
CA HIS A 92 3.20 -5.06 9.46
C HIS A 92 4.01 -3.81 9.82
#